data_AF-A0A2K8Z630-F1
#
_entry.id   AF-A0A2K8Z630-F1
#
_cell.length_a   1.000
_cell.length_b   1.000
_cell.length_c   1.000
_cell.angle_alpha   90.00
_cell.angle_beta   90.00
_cell.angle_gamma   90.00
#
_symmetry.space_group_name_H-M   'P 1'
#
loop_
_entity.id
_entity.type
_entity.pdbx_description
1 polymer ?
#
loop_
_entity_poly.entity_id
_entity_poly.type
_entity_poly.pdbx_seq_one_letter_code
_entity_poly.pdbx_strand_id
1 'polypeptide(L)'
;MKPDSMFLENERLFNSVEVELVRRWAFGQVPAMFGNHEASVLKCFVKAWWNLYHESECALSCKNRTIWHRSQELPAPPLDTDELVMALLRIRQLIILEALLEFRLIRQHEESALGGLSVLIHYYTHAKHAA
;
A
#
# COMPACT_ATOMS: atom_id res chain seq x y z
N MET A 1 14.59 18.12 -11.74
CA MET A 1 14.59 16.76 -12.36
C MET A 1 13.15 16.38 -12.63
N LYS A 2 12.81 15.91 -13.83
CA LYS A 2 11.49 15.30 -14.06
C LYS A 2 11.46 13.97 -13.27
N PRO A 3 10.39 13.66 -12.53
CA PRO A 3 10.27 12.37 -11.87
C PRO A 3 10.35 11.25 -12.91
N ASP A 4 11.03 10.17 -12.54
CA ASP A 4 11.13 8.94 -13.33
C ASP A 4 9.72 8.41 -13.66
N SER A 5 9.50 7.88 -14.86
CA SER A 5 8.20 7.35 -15.27
C SER A 5 7.74 6.23 -14.35
N MET A 6 8.67 5.38 -13.90
CA MET A 6 8.37 4.30 -12.97
C MET A 6 7.96 4.80 -11.57
N PHE A 7 8.57 5.90 -11.12
CA PHE A 7 8.18 6.56 -9.86
C PHE A 7 6.73 7.06 -9.94
N LEU A 8 6.36 7.73 -11.04
CA LEU A 8 5.00 8.23 -11.25
C LEU A 8 3.96 7.12 -11.33
N GLU A 9 4.29 6.00 -11.96
CA GLU A 9 3.42 4.82 -12.04
C GLU A 9 3.18 4.20 -10.66
N ASN A 10 4.23 4.03 -9.86
CA ASN A 10 4.10 3.55 -8.49
C ASN A 10 3.27 4.52 -7.66
N GLU A 11 3.50 5.83 -7.75
CA GLU A 11 2.68 6.80 -6.99
C GLU A 11 1.19 6.72 -7.35
N ARG A 12 0.86 6.60 -8.64
CA ARG A 12 -0.53 6.37 -9.10
C ARG A 12 -1.11 5.08 -8.54
N LEU A 13 -0.34 3.99 -8.51
CA LEU A 13 -0.75 2.72 -7.91
C LEU A 13 -1.14 2.89 -6.44
N PHE A 14 -0.29 3.52 -5.63
CA PHE A 14 -0.60 3.75 -4.20
C PHE A 14 -1.81 4.69 -4.01
N ASN A 15 -1.97 5.70 -4.87
CA ASN A 15 -3.13 6.58 -4.82
C ASN A 15 -4.43 5.85 -5.16
N SER A 16 -4.44 5.05 -6.23
CA SER A 16 -5.59 4.20 -6.62
C SER A 16 -5.98 3.23 -5.51
N VAL A 17 -5.02 2.55 -4.89
CA VAL A 17 -5.27 1.64 -3.78
C VAL A 17 -5.86 2.38 -2.57
N GLU A 18 -5.33 3.55 -2.20
CA GLU A 18 -5.90 4.32 -1.10
C GLU A 18 -7.36 4.73 -1.37
N VAL A 19 -7.61 5.31 -2.54
CA VAL A 19 -8.95 5.78 -2.91
C VAL A 19 -9.94 4.62 -2.90
N GLU A 20 -9.58 3.48 -3.51
CA GLU A 20 -10.48 2.34 -3.59
C GLU A 20 -10.71 1.67 -2.23
N LEU A 21 -9.69 1.56 -1.37
CA LEU A 21 -9.87 1.04 -0.01
C LEU A 21 -10.80 1.92 0.83
N VAL A 22 -10.68 3.25 0.72
CA VAL A 22 -11.57 4.20 1.41
C VAL A 22 -13.00 4.09 0.88
N ARG A 23 -13.15 3.95 -0.44
CA ARG A 23 -14.46 3.75 -1.07
C ARG A 23 -15.11 2.47 -0.56
N ARG A 24 -14.40 1.34 -0.58
CA ARG A 24 -14.91 0.04 -0.11
C ARG A 24 -15.22 0.05 1.38
N TRP A 25 -14.42 0.75 2.18
CA TRP A 25 -14.73 0.98 3.59
C TRP A 25 -16.08 1.69 3.78
N ALA A 26 -16.36 2.72 2.98
CA ALA A 26 -17.64 3.45 3.05
C ALA A 26 -18.86 2.58 2.71
N PHE A 27 -18.66 1.50 1.93
CA PHE A 27 -19.69 0.51 1.60
C PHE A 27 -19.65 -0.75 2.49
N GLY A 28 -18.82 -0.77 3.54
CA GLY A 28 -18.65 -1.95 4.40
C GLY A 28 -17.99 -3.16 3.71
N GLN A 29 -17.34 -2.95 2.57
CA GLN A 29 -16.68 -3.97 1.75
C GLN A 29 -15.20 -4.14 2.14
N VAL A 30 -14.95 -4.21 3.44
CA VAL A 30 -13.60 -4.36 4.02
C VAL A 30 -13.65 -5.44 5.11
N PRO A 31 -12.52 -6.06 5.46
CA PRO A 31 -12.44 -6.92 6.63
C PRO A 31 -12.97 -6.23 7.89
N ALA A 32 -13.63 -6.99 8.77
CA ALA A 32 -14.25 -6.45 10.00
C ALA A 32 -13.27 -5.64 10.88
N MET A 33 -12.00 -6.05 10.90
CA MET A 33 -10.93 -5.33 11.62
C MET A 33 -10.68 -3.91 11.10
N PHE A 34 -11.13 -3.56 9.91
CA PHE A 34 -11.08 -2.20 9.35
C PHE A 34 -12.44 -1.51 9.42
N GLY A 35 -13.54 -2.27 9.31
CA GLY A 35 -14.91 -1.74 9.38
C GLY A 35 -15.26 -1.14 10.75
N ASN A 36 -14.63 -1.61 11.83
CA ASN A 36 -14.82 -1.07 13.18
C ASN A 36 -13.99 0.20 13.48
N HIS A 37 -13.23 0.68 12.50
CA HIS A 37 -12.36 1.85 12.64
C HIS A 37 -12.68 2.88 11.57
N GLU A 38 -12.17 4.10 11.76
CA GLU A 38 -12.24 5.14 10.74
C GLU A 38 -11.42 4.78 9.49
N ALA A 39 -11.84 5.27 8.33
CA ALA A 39 -11.10 5.16 7.06
C ALA A 39 -9.64 5.67 7.15
N SER A 40 -9.35 6.55 8.11
CA SER A 40 -8.01 7.07 8.39
C SER A 40 -7.00 5.95 8.68
N VAL A 41 -7.44 4.82 9.26
CA VAL A 41 -6.58 3.65 9.52
C VAL A 41 -6.08 3.04 8.21
N LEU A 42 -6.94 2.88 7.21
CA LEU A 42 -6.54 2.37 5.88
C LEU A 42 -5.56 3.32 5.19
N LYS A 43 -5.80 4.63 5.28
CA LYS A 43 -4.86 5.65 4.76
C LYS A 43 -3.49 5.57 5.44
N CYS A 44 -3.47 5.36 6.75
CA CYS A 44 -2.24 5.15 7.50
C CYS A 44 -1.48 3.90 7.04
N PHE A 45 -2.18 2.81 6.72
CA PHE A 45 -1.56 1.59 6.22
C PHE A 45 -0.94 1.81 4.83
N VAL A 46 -1.66 2.44 3.90
CA VAL A 46 -1.11 2.78 2.58
C VAL A 46 0.11 3.70 2.70
N LYS A 47 0.06 4.69 3.60
CA LYS A 47 1.21 5.55 3.90
C LYS A 47 2.40 4.77 4.45
N ALA A 48 2.17 3.78 5.32
CA ALA A 48 3.24 2.92 5.84
C ALA A 48 3.86 2.08 4.72
N TRP A 49 3.05 1.49 3.83
CA TRP A 49 3.54 0.73 2.67
C TRP A 49 4.36 1.59 1.72
N TRP A 50 3.93 2.82 1.46
CA TRP A 50 4.66 3.79 0.64
C TRP A 50 6.05 4.08 1.21
N ASN A 51 6.12 4.33 2.52
CA ASN A 51 7.38 4.60 3.20
C ASN A 51 8.31 3.36 3.18
N LEU A 52 7.76 2.16 3.40
CA LEU A 52 8.52 0.92 3.36
C LEU A 52 9.07 0.64 1.95
N TYR A 53 8.27 0.86 0.90
CA TYR A 53 8.71 0.75 -0.48
C TYR A 53 9.94 1.63 -0.73
N HIS A 54 9.85 2.93 -0.47
CA HIS A 54 10.96 3.83 -0.72
C HIS A 54 12.17 3.62 0.18
N GLU A 55 11.94 3.20 1.42
CA GLU A 55 13.04 2.85 2.30
C GLU A 55 13.77 1.60 1.80
N SER A 56 13.05 0.63 1.22
CA SER A 56 13.65 -0.55 0.59
C SER A 56 14.48 -0.17 -0.64
N GLU A 57 14.00 0.77 -1.46
CA GLU A 57 14.77 1.34 -2.59
C GLU A 57 16.04 2.08 -2.12
N CYS A 58 15.95 2.80 -1.00
CA CYS A 58 17.12 3.47 -0.41
C CYS A 58 18.14 2.47 0.11
N ALA A 59 17.69 1.41 0.79
CA ALA A 59 18.54 0.33 1.26
C ALA A 59 19.28 -0.34 0.08
N LEU A 60 18.55 -0.68 -0.99
CA LEU A 60 19.13 -1.29 -2.20
C LEU A 60 20.15 -0.38 -2.92
N SER A 61 19.93 0.93 -2.89
CA SER A 61 20.79 1.90 -3.56
C SER A 61 21.84 2.55 -2.65
N CYS A 62 21.93 2.13 -1.38
CA CYS A 62 22.79 2.71 -0.35
C CYS A 62 22.64 4.23 -0.23
N LYS A 63 21.41 4.75 -0.37
CA LYS A 63 21.09 6.18 -0.29
C LYS A 63 20.49 6.54 1.07
N ASN A 64 20.70 7.78 1.49
CA ASN A 64 20.05 8.30 2.68
C ASN A 64 18.53 8.33 2.51
N ARG A 65 17.84 7.96 3.58
CA ARG A 65 16.38 8.03 3.67
C ARG A 65 15.90 9.45 3.36
N THR A 66 15.02 9.57 2.37
CA THR A 66 14.26 10.80 2.13
C THR A 66 12.88 10.63 2.75
N ILE A 67 12.21 11.70 3.20
CA ILE A 67 10.80 11.60 3.58
C ILE A 67 9.99 11.84 2.31
N TRP A 68 9.26 10.82 1.86
CA TRP A 68 8.45 10.91 0.63
C TRP A 68 7.01 11.28 0.97
N HIS A 69 6.57 12.39 0.39
CA HIS A 69 5.17 12.78 0.39
C HIS A 69 4.56 12.36 -0.95
N ARG A 70 3.46 11.61 -0.91
CA ARG A 70 2.67 11.31 -2.12
C ARG A 70 1.99 12.58 -2.60
N SER A 71 2.02 12.85 -3.91
CA SER A 71 1.19 13.89 -4.51
C SER A 71 -0.22 13.37 -4.70
N GLN A 72 -1.20 14.10 -4.17
CA GLN A 72 -2.62 13.82 -4.42
C GLN A 72 -3.12 14.39 -5.76
N GLU A 73 -2.27 15.14 -6.47
CA GLU A 73 -2.60 15.71 -7.79
C GLU A 73 -2.53 14.67 -8.91
N LEU A 74 -1.85 13.54 -8.68
CA LEU A 74 -1.80 12.45 -9.64
C LEU A 74 -3.14 11.70 -9.69
N PRO A 75 -3.65 11.37 -10.90
CA PRO A 75 -4.90 10.66 -11.03
C PRO A 75 -4.83 9.30 -10.33
N ALA A 76 -5.92 8.95 -9.66
CA ALA A 76 -6.15 7.64 -9.05
C ALA A 76 -7.23 6.90 -9.87
N PRO A 77 -6.87 6.20 -10.95
CA PRO A 77 -7.82 5.37 -11.69
C PRO A 77 -8.59 4.44 -10.73
N PRO A 78 -9.91 4.28 -10.94
CA PRO A 78 -10.70 3.33 -10.16
C PRO A 78 -10.20 1.91 -10.39
N LEU A 79 -10.31 1.06 -9.37
CA LEU A 79 -9.92 -0.34 -9.43
C LEU A 79 -11.13 -1.22 -9.17
N ASP A 80 -11.42 -2.16 -10.06
CA ASP A 80 -12.33 -3.25 -9.74
C ASP A 80 -11.70 -4.22 -8.70
N THR A 81 -12.40 -5.30 -8.33
CA THR A 81 -11.88 -6.22 -7.30
C THR A 81 -10.64 -6.97 -7.77
N ASP A 82 -10.57 -7.38 -9.02
CA ASP A 82 -9.41 -8.12 -9.55
C ASP A 82 -8.22 -7.18 -9.68
N GLU A 83 -8.45 -5.97 -10.19
CA GLU A 83 -7.44 -4.91 -10.27
C GLU A 83 -6.94 -4.48 -8.89
N LEU A 84 -7.81 -4.38 -7.88
CA LEU A 84 -7.41 -4.08 -6.51
C LEU A 84 -6.53 -5.18 -5.92
N VAL A 85 -6.87 -6.46 -6.13
CA VAL A 85 -6.03 -7.58 -5.67
C VAL A 85 -4.66 -7.53 -6.35
N MET A 86 -4.61 -7.34 -7.66
CA MET A 86 -3.36 -7.21 -8.40
C MET A 86 -2.53 -6.00 -7.93
N ALA A 87 -3.18 -4.88 -7.63
CA ALA A 87 -2.52 -3.69 -7.11
C ALA A 87 -1.92 -3.91 -5.71
N LEU A 88 -2.65 -4.56 -4.81
CA LEU A 88 -2.15 -4.91 -3.47
C LEU A 88 -0.99 -5.90 -3.53
N LEU A 89 -1.07 -6.91 -4.40
CA LEU A 89 0.04 -7.84 -4.66
C LEU A 89 1.26 -7.11 -5.23
N ARG A 90 1.05 -6.16 -6.14
CA ARG A 90 2.14 -5.35 -6.69
C ARG A 90 2.81 -4.50 -5.61
N ILE A 91 2.04 -3.84 -4.74
CA ILE A 91 2.59 -3.11 -3.58
C ILE A 91 3.40 -4.05 -2.69
N ARG A 92 2.92 -5.28 -2.43
CA ARG A 92 3.65 -6.27 -1.64
C ARG A 92 5.01 -6.61 -2.24
N GLN A 93 5.09 -6.73 -3.57
CA GLN A 93 6.32 -7.03 -4.31
C GLN A 93 7.28 -5.84 -4.37
N LEU A 94 6.78 -4.60 -4.38
CA LEU A 94 7.61 -3.40 -4.37
C LEU A 94 8.36 -3.22 -3.04
N ILE A 95 7.84 -3.75 -1.94
CA ILE A 95 8.49 -3.68 -0.62
C ILE A 95 9.46 -4.85 -0.48
N ILE A 96 10.76 -4.56 -0.63
CA ILE A 96 11.82 -5.56 -0.48
C ILE A 96 12.22 -5.68 0.99
N LEU A 97 11.63 -6.65 1.69
CA LEU A 97 11.81 -6.83 3.13
C LEU A 97 13.24 -7.23 3.51
N GLU A 98 13.90 -8.01 2.66
CA GLU A 98 15.26 -8.49 2.85
C GLU A 98 16.22 -7.29 2.93
N ALA A 99 16.12 -6.37 1.98
CA ALA A 99 16.91 -5.13 1.96
C ALA A 99 16.62 -4.24 3.19
N LEU A 100 15.36 -4.16 3.61
CA LEU A 100 14.99 -3.42 4.82
C LEU A 100 15.60 -4.02 6.08
N LEU A 101 15.56 -5.36 6.23
CA LEU A 101 16.05 -6.08 7.40
C LEU A 101 17.57 -6.03 7.54
N GLU A 102 18.30 -6.00 6.41
CA GLU A 102 19.75 -5.76 6.39
C GLU A 102 20.09 -4.33 6.84
N PHE A 103 19.21 -3.37 6.56
CA PHE A 103 19.42 -1.96 6.89
C PHE A 103 18.97 -1.61 8.32
N ARG A 104 17.83 -2.14 8.79
CA ARG A 104 17.30 -1.92 10.15
C ARG A 104 16.22 -2.94 10.54
N LEU A 105 15.89 -2.96 11.84
CA LEU A 105 14.71 -3.68 12.34
C LEU A 105 13.41 -3.01 11.87
N ILE A 106 12.41 -3.84 11.56
CA ILE A 106 11.03 -3.41 11.27
C ILE A 106 10.33 -3.03 12.58
N ARG A 107 9.56 -1.95 12.56
CA ARG A 107 8.83 -1.46 13.74
C ARG A 107 7.45 -2.13 13.82
N GLN A 108 6.92 -2.27 15.03
CA GLN A 108 5.62 -2.94 15.26
C GLN A 108 4.46 -2.40 14.39
N HIS A 109 4.40 -1.08 14.14
CA HIS A 109 3.35 -0.50 13.30
C HIS A 109 3.54 -0.82 11.81
N GLU A 110 4.78 -1.03 11.36
CA GLU A 110 5.10 -1.45 10.00
C GLU A 110 4.76 -2.93 9.81
N GLU A 111 5.05 -3.78 10.80
CA GLU A 111 4.59 -5.17 10.83
C GLU A 111 3.06 -5.25 10.77
N SER A 112 2.37 -4.42 11.56
CA SER A 112 0.92 -4.33 11.55
C SER A 112 0.38 -3.90 10.18
N ALA A 113 1.04 -2.93 9.53
CA ALA A 113 0.67 -2.52 8.17
C ALA A 113 0.90 -3.65 7.15
N LEU A 114 2.03 -4.36 7.20
CA LEU A 114 2.31 -5.51 6.34
C LEU A 114 1.33 -6.68 6.56
N GLY A 115 0.94 -6.91 7.81
CA GLY A 115 -0.13 -7.84 8.17
C GLY A 115 -1.47 -7.41 7.58
N GLY A 116 -1.81 -6.12 7.70
CA GLY A 116 -3.00 -5.54 7.08
C GLY A 116 -3.05 -5.71 5.56
N LEU A 117 -1.91 -5.55 4.88
CA LEU A 117 -1.79 -5.81 3.44
C LEU A 117 -2.13 -7.27 3.12
N SER A 118 -1.59 -8.23 3.87
CA SER A 118 -1.88 -9.66 3.71
C SER A 118 -3.35 -9.99 3.95
N VAL A 119 -3.98 -9.38 4.97
CA VAL A 119 -5.41 -9.56 5.26
C VAL A 119 -6.28 -9.03 4.13
N LEU A 120 -5.97 -7.86 3.58
CA LEU A 120 -6.73 -7.27 2.46
C LEU A 120 -6.60 -8.11 1.19
N ILE A 121 -5.39 -8.58 0.86
CA ILE A 121 -5.16 -9.48 -0.28
C ILE A 121 -6.02 -10.74 -0.11
N HIS A 122 -5.96 -11.38 1.06
CA HIS A 122 -6.74 -12.59 1.34
C HIS A 122 -8.24 -12.31 1.23
N TYR A 123 -8.74 -11.26 1.88
CA TYR A 123 -10.15 -10.91 1.88
C TYR A 123 -10.70 -10.68 0.47
N TYR A 124 -10.05 -9.86 -0.36
CA TYR A 124 -10.55 -9.58 -1.70
C TYR A 124 -10.37 -10.74 -2.68
N THR A 125 -9.38 -11.61 -2.45
CA THR A 125 -9.23 -12.85 -3.22
C THR A 125 -10.39 -13.81 -2.94
N HIS A 126 -10.80 -13.96 -1.67
CA HIS A 126 -11.85 -14.90 -1.28
C HIS A 126 -13.28 -14.32 -1.36
N ALA A 127 -13.45 -13.00 -1.28
CA ALA A 127 -14.74 -12.34 -1.48
C ALA A 127 -15.34 -12.64 -2.86
N LYS A 128 -14.52 -13.03 -3.84
CA LYS A 128 -14.92 -13.49 -5.18
C LYS A 128 -15.83 -14.74 -5.16
N HIS A 129 -15.90 -15.47 -4.05
CA HIS A 129 -16.71 -16.69 -3.92
C HIS A 129 -18.02 -16.51 -3.13
N ALA A 130 -18.29 -15.30 -2.61
CA ALA A 130 -19.45 -15.04 -1.75
C ALA A 130 -20.54 -14.18 -2.41
N ALA A 131 -20.38 -13.83 -3.70
CA ALA A 131 -21.32 -13.05 -4.49
C ALA A 131 -21.96 -13.90 -5.60
#